data_AF-A0AAF3FDS8-F1
#
_entry.id   AF-A0AAF3FDS8-F1
#
_cell.length_a   1.000
_cell.length_b   1.000
_cell.length_c   1.000
_cell.angle_alpha   90.00
_cell.angle_beta   90.00
_cell.angle_gamma   90.00
#
_symmetry.space_group_name_H-M   'P 1'
#
loop_
_entity.id
_entity.type
_entity.pdbx_description
1 polymer ?
#
loop_
_entity_poly.entity_id
_entity_poly.type
_entity_poly.pdbx_seq_one_letter_code
_entity_poly.pdbx_strand_id
1 'polypeptide(L)'
;MKVEIKEEELLEEPSSSLTLIDEGIMGLKTEFEEEIQYQELDDLIDDDEDLPGTSQEQELFLSLDPMKNSKNELIPEEVNGKKKTKKTRTIKQPRYHKTRGKCPPDMSKNAYYYQRLKDRMSAEEWAMRLQKQRDRRQQLTPEMKEEILRKSRERRKELKAQQTPEQKAEEAAKISARKARLLSNPEKREKYRDIARKHYLKRVKVETEEDKNLRRKRAAEFKRNRVKTETPEERELRLLKLRLGAQKRYARLRLEKELLKETEEILEFDESKPGSSNCSTDV
;
A
#
# COMPACT_ATOMS: atom_id res chain seq x y z
N MET A 1 60.94 -43.88 -20.39
CA MET A 1 60.69 -43.81 -18.93
C MET A 1 59.21 -43.48 -18.81
N LYS A 2 58.25 -44.39 -18.58
CA LYS A 2 58.03 -45.37 -17.49
C LYS A 2 57.99 -44.75 -16.08
N VAL A 3 56.96 -45.20 -15.33
CA VAL A 3 56.60 -45.03 -13.91
C VAL A 3 55.69 -43.81 -13.66
N GLU A 4 54.35 -43.89 -13.57
CA GLU A 4 53.39 -44.63 -12.70
C GLU A 4 53.42 -44.29 -11.18
N ILE A 5 52.21 -44.31 -10.60
CA ILE A 5 51.78 -44.42 -9.17
C ILE A 5 51.94 -43.15 -8.29
N LYS A 6 51.04 -42.71 -7.38
CA LYS A 6 49.90 -43.24 -6.58
C LYS A 6 48.91 -42.07 -6.32
N GLU A 7 47.58 -42.17 -6.34
CA GLU A 7 46.63 -42.91 -5.48
C GLU A 7 46.75 -42.66 -3.96
N GLU A 8 45.57 -42.35 -3.38
CA GLU A 8 45.17 -42.37 -1.96
C GLU A 8 45.69 -41.28 -1.01
N GLU A 9 44.76 -40.43 -0.55
CA GLU A 9 44.47 -40.39 0.89
C GLU A 9 43.01 -40.02 1.15
N LEU A 10 42.31 -40.94 1.82
CA LEU A 10 40.98 -40.80 2.35
C LEU A 10 40.95 -39.71 3.44
N LEU A 11 39.97 -38.80 3.36
CA LEU A 11 39.46 -38.10 4.52
C LEU A 11 38.00 -38.49 4.70
N GLU A 12 37.80 -39.44 5.62
CA GLU A 12 36.52 -39.75 6.24
C GLU A 12 36.00 -38.48 6.92
N GLU A 13 34.90 -37.93 6.43
CA GLU A 13 34.12 -36.99 7.23
C GLU A 13 33.14 -37.76 8.12
N PRO A 14 33.11 -37.47 9.43
CA PRO A 14 32.24 -38.17 10.38
C PRO A 14 30.77 -37.83 10.11
N SER A 15 29.94 -38.86 10.24
CA SER A 15 28.48 -38.80 10.25
C SER A 15 27.97 -37.77 11.27
N SER A 16 27.66 -36.55 10.81
CA SER A 16 26.90 -35.56 11.58
C SER A 16 25.40 -35.83 11.44
N SER A 17 24.93 -36.80 12.23
CA SER A 17 23.51 -36.91 12.56
C SER A 17 23.22 -35.93 13.71
N LEU A 18 22.56 -34.81 13.38
CA LEU A 18 22.03 -33.70 14.21
C LEU A 18 22.31 -32.43 13.39
N THR A 19 21.39 -31.58 12.94
CA THR A 19 20.10 -31.12 13.45
C THR A 19 19.26 -30.62 12.27
N LEU A 20 18.13 -31.28 11.97
CA LEU A 20 17.26 -30.94 10.83
C LEU A 20 15.87 -30.48 11.30
N ILE A 21 15.82 -29.68 12.38
CA ILE A 21 14.55 -29.24 12.99
C ILE A 21 14.41 -27.71 13.09
N ASP A 22 15.49 -26.91 13.00
CA ASP A 22 15.39 -25.46 13.28
C ASP A 22 15.28 -24.53 12.06
N GLU A 23 15.49 -25.00 10.83
CA GLU A 23 15.36 -24.14 9.62
C GLU A 23 13.91 -23.97 9.15
N GLY A 24 13.00 -24.88 9.53
CA GLY A 24 11.59 -24.82 9.13
C GLY A 24 10.76 -23.73 9.84
N ILE A 25 11.24 -23.19 10.97
CA ILE A 25 10.49 -22.19 11.75
C ILE A 25 10.89 -20.75 11.37
N MET A 26 12.10 -20.56 10.83
CA MET A 26 12.60 -19.23 10.45
C MET A 26 12.11 -18.76 9.07
N GLY A 27 11.86 -19.66 8.12
CA GLY A 27 11.28 -19.31 6.81
C GLY A 27 9.79 -18.94 6.84
N LEU A 28 9.04 -19.46 7.82
CA LEU A 28 7.60 -19.19 7.96
C LEU A 28 7.28 -17.84 8.61
N LYS A 29 8.23 -17.21 9.32
CA LYS A 29 8.01 -15.86 9.86
C LYS A 29 8.07 -14.80 8.76
N THR A 30 8.97 -14.94 7.80
CA THR A 30 9.13 -13.98 6.70
C THR A 30 7.97 -14.05 5.72
N GLU A 31 7.51 -15.25 5.35
CA GLU A 31 6.37 -15.39 4.44
C GLU A 31 5.05 -14.93 5.09
N PHE A 32 4.84 -15.21 6.38
CA PHE A 32 3.63 -14.79 7.09
C PHE A 32 3.62 -13.29 7.42
N GLU A 33 4.77 -12.66 7.69
CA GLU A 33 4.87 -11.21 7.89
C GLU A 33 4.75 -10.43 6.57
N GLU A 34 5.24 -10.97 5.46
CA GLU A 34 5.04 -10.39 4.13
C GLU A 34 3.57 -10.51 3.70
N GLU A 35 2.92 -11.66 3.90
CA GLU A 35 1.51 -11.87 3.55
C GLU A 35 0.54 -10.99 4.38
N ILE A 36 0.85 -10.74 5.65
CA ILE A 36 0.13 -9.76 6.49
C ILE A 36 0.33 -8.32 5.97
N GLN A 37 1.54 -7.97 5.49
CA GLN A 37 1.79 -6.64 4.93
C GLN A 37 1.03 -6.40 3.61
N TYR A 38 0.86 -7.44 2.78
CA TYR A 38 0.05 -7.34 1.56
C TYR A 38 -1.45 -7.30 1.86
N GLN A 39 -1.96 -8.07 2.82
CA GLN A 39 -3.37 -7.97 3.26
C GLN A 39 -3.70 -6.63 3.95
N GLU A 40 -2.77 -6.05 4.72
CA GLU A 40 -2.98 -4.70 5.28
C GLU A 40 -2.94 -3.59 4.22
N LEU A 41 -2.29 -3.82 3.07
CA LEU A 41 -2.27 -2.92 1.93
C LEU A 41 -3.52 -3.08 1.06
N ASP A 42 -3.97 -4.32 0.84
CA ASP A 42 -5.20 -4.62 0.08
C ASP A 42 -6.46 -4.22 0.86
N ASP A 43 -6.54 -4.44 2.17
CA ASP A 43 -7.63 -3.90 3.02
C ASP A 43 -7.66 -2.36 3.01
N LEU A 44 -6.52 -1.70 2.71
CA LEU A 44 -6.43 -0.24 2.56
C LEU A 44 -6.88 0.26 1.18
N ILE A 45 -6.95 -0.64 0.19
CA ILE A 45 -7.34 -0.38 -1.20
C ILE A 45 -8.80 -0.79 -1.42
N ASP A 46 -9.28 -1.86 -0.75
CA ASP A 46 -10.64 -2.40 -0.87
C ASP A 46 -11.70 -1.55 -0.15
N ASP A 47 -11.33 -0.74 0.84
CA ASP A 47 -12.25 0.25 1.44
C ASP A 47 -12.62 1.39 0.45
N ASP A 48 -11.95 1.49 -0.70
CA ASP A 48 -12.27 2.44 -1.79
C ASP A 48 -13.13 1.80 -2.91
N GLU A 49 -13.40 0.48 -2.91
CA GLU A 49 -14.12 -0.20 -4.01
C GLU A 49 -15.65 -0.10 -3.94
N ASP A 50 -16.24 0.20 -2.77
CA ASP A 50 -17.71 0.30 -2.59
C ASP A 50 -18.21 1.77 -2.58
N LEU A 51 -17.38 2.77 -2.90
CA LEU A 51 -17.83 4.16 -3.03
C LEU A 51 -18.35 4.41 -4.47
N PRO A 52 -19.65 4.71 -4.66
CA PRO A 52 -20.16 5.10 -5.96
C PRO A 52 -19.50 6.41 -6.38
N GLY A 53 -18.57 6.34 -7.34
CA GLY A 53 -18.28 7.39 -8.32
C GLY A 53 -18.19 8.85 -7.84
N THR A 54 -17.75 9.13 -6.61
CA THR A 54 -17.52 10.51 -6.16
C THR A 54 -16.04 10.83 -6.24
N SER A 55 -15.71 11.45 -7.36
CA SER A 55 -14.43 12.05 -7.76
C SER A 55 -13.90 13.16 -6.81
N GLN A 56 -14.30 13.18 -5.54
CA GLN A 56 -14.01 14.26 -4.59
C GLN A 56 -12.77 14.02 -3.72
N GLU A 57 -12.30 12.78 -3.54
CA GLU A 57 -11.20 12.50 -2.61
C GLU A 57 -9.79 12.57 -3.22
N GLN A 58 -9.66 12.77 -4.53
CA GLN A 58 -8.35 12.86 -5.19
C GLN A 58 -7.68 14.24 -5.09
N GLU A 59 -8.37 15.26 -4.59
CA GLU A 59 -7.80 16.60 -4.37
C GLU A 59 -7.20 16.82 -2.96
N LEU A 60 -7.50 15.93 -2.01
CA LEU A 60 -6.99 16.05 -0.63
C LEU A 60 -5.55 15.55 -0.44
N PHE A 61 -4.96 14.87 -1.44
CA PHE A 61 -3.64 14.24 -1.28
C PHE A 61 -2.44 15.10 -1.72
N LEU A 62 -2.66 16.33 -2.21
CA LEU A 62 -1.59 17.20 -2.71
C LEU A 62 -1.50 18.59 -2.05
N SER A 63 -2.24 18.86 -0.97
CA SER A 63 -2.22 20.18 -0.31
C SER A 63 -2.45 20.16 1.20
N LEU A 64 -1.76 19.28 1.93
CA LEU A 64 -1.68 19.37 3.40
C LEU A 64 -0.32 19.93 3.81
N ASP A 65 -0.21 21.26 3.77
CA ASP A 65 0.70 22.00 4.65
C ASP A 65 0.12 21.99 6.08
N PRO A 66 0.94 21.80 7.13
CA PRO A 66 0.48 21.80 8.51
C PRO A 66 0.23 23.23 8.99
N MET A 67 -1.01 23.73 8.85
CA MET A 67 -1.42 24.96 9.51
C MET A 67 -1.73 24.72 10.99
N LYS A 68 -1.29 25.70 11.78
CA LYS A 68 -1.12 25.67 13.23
C LYS A 68 -2.45 25.70 13.98
N ASN A 69 -2.47 24.95 15.09
CA ASN A 69 -3.49 24.96 16.13
C ASN A 69 -3.91 26.37 16.55
N SER A 70 -5.21 26.66 16.48
CA SER A 70 -5.83 27.67 17.35
C SER A 70 -6.75 26.96 18.32
N LYS A 71 -6.46 27.20 19.60
CA LYS A 71 -7.25 26.83 20.77
C LYS A 71 -8.61 27.50 20.66
N ASN A 72 -9.68 26.78 21.00
CA ASN A 72 -10.86 27.40 21.59
C ASN A 72 -11.45 26.49 22.66
N GLU A 73 -11.79 27.17 23.73
CA GLU A 73 -12.16 26.70 25.05
C GLU A 73 -13.67 26.45 25.16
N LEU A 74 -14.01 25.43 25.96
CA LEU A 74 -15.09 25.37 26.95
C LEU A 74 -16.47 25.95 26.62
N ILE A 75 -17.53 25.11 26.67
CA ILE A 75 -18.62 25.15 27.68
C ILE A 75 -19.29 23.75 27.75
N PRO A 76 -19.52 23.13 28.93
CA PRO A 76 -20.49 22.04 29.09
C PRO A 76 -21.82 22.58 29.66
N GLU A 77 -22.93 22.36 28.94
CA GLU A 77 -24.28 22.53 29.50
C GLU A 77 -24.72 21.24 30.24
N GLU A 78 -25.01 21.40 31.52
CA GLU A 78 -25.61 20.38 32.36
C GLU A 78 -27.09 20.20 32.01
N VAL A 79 -27.48 19.03 31.49
CA VAL A 79 -28.89 18.62 31.40
C VAL A 79 -29.16 17.50 32.39
N ASN A 80 -29.67 17.90 33.56
CA ASN A 80 -30.18 17.03 34.61
C ASN A 80 -31.49 16.36 34.18
N GLY A 81 -31.44 15.07 33.83
CA GLY A 81 -32.61 14.25 33.53
C GLY A 81 -32.62 12.94 34.32
N LYS A 82 -33.26 12.94 35.51
CA LYS A 82 -33.48 11.74 36.34
C LYS A 82 -34.44 10.77 35.64
N LYS A 83 -33.91 9.84 34.85
CA LYS A 83 -34.66 8.67 34.35
C LYS A 83 -34.62 7.55 35.39
N LYS A 84 -35.78 7.20 35.96
CA LYS A 84 -35.98 6.03 36.82
C LYS A 84 -35.80 4.77 35.97
N THR A 85 -34.68 4.07 36.14
CA THR A 85 -34.44 2.78 35.48
C THR A 85 -35.08 1.65 36.30
N LYS A 86 -35.84 0.79 35.61
CA LYS A 86 -36.40 -0.45 36.15
C LYS A 86 -35.24 -1.33 36.64
N LYS A 87 -35.35 -1.89 37.85
CA LYS A 87 -34.40 -2.86 38.42
C LYS A 87 -34.32 -4.08 37.48
N THR A 88 -33.33 -4.11 36.59
CA THR A 88 -32.92 -5.33 35.94
C THR A 88 -32.27 -6.21 37.00
N ARG A 89 -32.70 -7.47 37.05
CA ARG A 89 -32.14 -8.49 37.92
C ARG A 89 -30.68 -8.67 37.47
N THR A 90 -29.75 -8.00 38.14
CA THR A 90 -28.32 -8.14 37.90
C THR A 90 -27.96 -9.59 38.19
N ILE A 91 -27.80 -10.39 37.14
CA ILE A 91 -27.05 -11.62 37.19
C ILE A 91 -25.68 -11.21 37.71
N LYS A 92 -25.37 -11.60 38.95
CA LYS A 92 -24.05 -11.41 39.53
C LYS A 92 -23.07 -12.13 38.61
N GLN A 93 -22.46 -11.40 37.69
CA GLN A 93 -21.25 -11.83 36.99
C GLN A 93 -20.32 -12.39 38.06
N PRO A 94 -19.75 -13.60 37.88
CA PRO A 94 -18.83 -14.16 38.86
C PRO A 94 -17.77 -13.11 39.17
N ARG A 95 -17.68 -12.71 40.44
CA ARG A 95 -16.66 -11.79 40.92
C ARG A 95 -15.31 -12.46 40.69
N TYR A 96 -14.69 -12.21 39.55
CA TYR A 96 -13.28 -12.52 39.35
C TYR A 96 -12.51 -11.77 40.43
N HIS A 97 -11.96 -12.52 41.39
CA HIS A 97 -11.19 -11.98 42.50
C HIS A 97 -10.10 -11.03 42.00
N LYS A 98 -9.99 -9.88 42.67
CA LYS A 98 -9.14 -8.72 42.37
C LYS A 98 -7.63 -8.96 42.54
N THR A 99 -7.16 -10.20 42.63
CA THR A 99 -5.73 -10.54 42.72
C THR A 99 -5.10 -10.87 41.36
N ARG A 100 -5.77 -10.52 40.24
CA ARG A 100 -5.22 -10.70 38.89
C ARG A 100 -4.24 -9.57 38.56
N GLY A 101 -2.96 -9.91 38.42
CA GLY A 101 -1.92 -8.99 37.93
C GLY A 101 -2.40 -8.19 36.73
N LYS A 102 -2.16 -6.87 36.77
CA LYS A 102 -2.49 -5.95 35.68
C LYS A 102 -1.78 -6.42 34.41
N CYS A 103 -2.48 -6.34 33.27
CA CYS A 103 -1.86 -6.53 31.96
C CYS A 103 -0.68 -5.55 31.83
N PRO A 104 0.52 -5.99 31.43
CA PRO A 104 1.64 -5.08 31.16
C PRO A 104 1.22 -4.01 30.15
N PRO A 105 1.70 -2.76 30.31
CA PRO A 105 1.31 -1.64 29.44
C PRO A 105 1.67 -1.88 27.97
N ASP A 106 2.70 -2.69 27.72
CA ASP A 106 3.24 -2.93 26.38
C ASP A 106 2.60 -4.15 25.68
N MET A 107 1.63 -4.82 26.31
CA MET A 107 0.94 -5.97 25.73
C MET A 107 -0.56 -5.72 25.56
N SER A 108 -1.09 -6.15 24.41
CA SER A 108 -2.54 -6.17 24.21
C SER A 108 -3.20 -7.14 25.19
N LYS A 109 -4.44 -6.85 25.61
CA LYS A 109 -5.20 -7.72 26.53
C LYS A 109 -5.33 -9.16 26.01
N ASN A 110 -5.44 -9.33 24.69
CA ASN A 110 -5.49 -10.64 24.05
C ASN A 110 -4.13 -11.34 24.09
N ALA A 111 -3.03 -10.64 23.75
CA ALA A 111 -1.69 -11.20 23.85
C ALA A 111 -1.38 -11.65 25.29
N TYR A 112 -1.72 -10.82 26.28
CA TYR A 112 -1.56 -11.17 27.69
C TYR A 112 -2.44 -12.35 28.12
N TYR A 113 -3.67 -12.45 27.61
CA TYR A 113 -4.55 -13.58 27.86
C TYR A 113 -3.98 -14.89 27.31
N TYR A 114 -3.46 -14.88 26.07
CA TYR A 114 -2.83 -16.06 25.47
C TYR A 114 -1.52 -16.43 26.15
N GLN A 115 -0.71 -15.45 26.55
CA GLN A 115 0.50 -15.69 27.32
C GLN A 115 0.17 -16.36 28.66
N ARG A 116 -0.80 -15.82 29.42
CA ARG A 116 -1.22 -16.42 30.69
C ARG A 116 -1.86 -17.80 30.53
N LEU A 117 -2.56 -18.04 29.41
CA LEU A 117 -3.06 -19.37 29.08
C LEU A 117 -1.91 -20.35 28.83
N LYS A 118 -0.90 -19.92 28.07
CA LYS A 118 0.30 -20.69 27.79
C LYS A 118 1.07 -21.03 29.07
N ASP A 119 1.21 -20.07 29.99
CA ASP A 119 1.91 -20.25 31.28
C ASP A 119 1.15 -21.19 32.26
N ARG A 120 -0.14 -21.43 32.04
CA ARG A 120 -1.00 -22.25 32.92
C ARG A 120 -1.22 -23.68 32.43
N MET A 121 -0.86 -23.96 31.19
CA MET A 121 -1.02 -25.27 30.57
C MET A 121 0.36 -25.89 30.37
N SER A 122 0.41 -27.21 30.31
CA SER A 122 1.65 -27.86 29.88
C SER A 122 1.92 -27.54 28.40
N ALA A 123 3.18 -27.69 27.97
CA ALA A 123 3.54 -27.52 26.57
C ALA A 123 2.73 -28.46 25.66
N GLU A 124 2.46 -29.69 26.13
CA GLU A 124 1.68 -30.70 25.43
C GLU A 124 0.20 -30.30 25.29
N GLU A 125 -0.41 -29.80 26.37
CA GLU A 125 -1.80 -29.30 26.34
C GLU A 125 -1.95 -28.10 25.40
N TRP A 126 -0.97 -27.19 25.41
CA TRP A 126 -0.94 -26.05 24.51
C TRP A 126 -0.80 -26.48 23.05
N ALA A 127 0.10 -27.42 22.75
CA ALA A 127 0.28 -28.00 21.42
C ALA A 127 -0.99 -28.69 20.93
N MET A 128 -1.61 -29.53 21.77
CA MET A 128 -2.89 -30.19 21.46
C MET A 128 -4.01 -29.19 21.15
N ARG A 129 -4.06 -28.06 21.86
CA ARG A 129 -5.05 -27.01 21.61
C ARG A 129 -4.82 -26.29 20.29
N LEU A 130 -3.56 -25.99 19.94
CA LEU A 130 -3.20 -25.40 18.65
C LEU A 130 -3.50 -26.37 17.51
N GLN A 131 -3.17 -27.65 17.68
CA GLN A 131 -3.47 -28.69 16.70
C GLN A 131 -4.98 -28.81 16.46
N LYS A 132 -5.78 -28.85 17.53
CA LYS A 132 -7.25 -28.86 17.41
C LYS A 132 -7.81 -27.63 16.69
N GLN A 133 -7.19 -26.46 16.84
CA GLN A 133 -7.59 -25.27 16.06
C GLN A 133 -7.19 -25.40 14.59
N ARG A 134 -6.00 -25.96 14.30
CA ARG A 134 -5.52 -26.23 12.95
C ARG A 134 -6.43 -27.24 12.25
N ASP A 135 -6.76 -28.35 12.90
CA ASP A 135 -7.66 -29.38 12.38
C ASP A 135 -9.04 -28.80 12.09
N ARG A 136 -9.59 -27.95 12.97
CA ARG A 136 -10.85 -27.23 12.71
C ARG A 136 -10.77 -26.31 11.48
N ARG A 137 -9.63 -25.65 11.25
CA ARG A 137 -9.39 -24.81 10.06
C ARG A 137 -9.22 -25.63 8.79
N GLN A 138 -8.68 -26.84 8.89
CA GLN A 138 -8.52 -27.77 7.77
C GLN A 138 -9.82 -28.47 7.41
N GLN A 139 -10.68 -28.74 8.39
CA GLN A 139 -12.03 -29.30 8.20
C GLN A 139 -13.01 -28.29 7.57
N LEU A 140 -12.64 -27.01 7.47
CA LEU A 140 -13.45 -25.98 6.82
C LEU A 140 -13.36 -26.14 5.30
N THR A 141 -14.48 -26.54 4.69
CA THR A 141 -14.63 -26.56 3.23
C THR A 141 -14.54 -25.14 2.66
N PRO A 142 -14.17 -24.98 1.37
CA PRO A 142 -14.16 -23.67 0.72
C PRO A 142 -15.52 -22.95 0.84
N GLU A 143 -16.64 -23.67 0.68
CA GLU A 143 -17.99 -23.13 0.84
C GLU A 143 -18.24 -22.58 2.27
N MET A 144 -17.81 -23.29 3.30
CA MET A 144 -17.95 -22.81 4.68
C MET A 144 -17.06 -21.60 4.96
N LYS A 145 -15.87 -21.51 4.35
CA LYS A 145 -15.00 -20.33 4.46
C LYS A 145 -15.67 -19.13 3.79
N GLU A 146 -16.25 -19.31 2.62
CA GLU A 146 -16.96 -18.25 1.90
C GLU A 146 -18.20 -17.77 2.67
N GLU A 147 -19.00 -18.70 3.22
CA GLU A 147 -20.15 -18.40 4.08
C GLU A 147 -19.75 -17.57 5.32
N ILE A 148 -18.61 -17.90 5.96
CA ILE A 148 -18.06 -17.14 7.09
C ILE A 148 -17.63 -15.74 6.64
N LEU A 149 -16.93 -15.63 5.51
CA LEU A 149 -16.50 -14.34 4.95
C LEU A 149 -17.71 -13.48 4.57
N ARG A 150 -18.74 -14.06 3.96
CA ARG A 150 -20.00 -13.38 3.62
C ARG A 150 -20.66 -12.82 4.87
N LYS A 151 -20.86 -13.64 5.90
CA LYS A 151 -21.44 -13.19 7.19
C LYS A 151 -20.61 -12.10 7.86
N SER A 152 -19.29 -12.18 7.75
CA SER A 152 -18.39 -11.14 8.25
C SER A 152 -18.56 -9.81 7.49
N ARG A 153 -18.63 -9.87 6.15
CA ARG A 153 -18.88 -8.71 5.29
C ARG A 153 -20.23 -8.07 5.57
N GLU A 154 -21.30 -8.87 5.67
CA GLU A 154 -22.65 -8.42 6.02
C GLU A 154 -22.66 -7.70 7.37
N ARG A 155 -22.05 -8.32 8.40
CA ARG A 155 -21.94 -7.70 9.72
C ARG A 155 -21.16 -6.38 9.70
N ARG A 156 -20.08 -6.29 8.92
CA ARG A 156 -19.33 -5.03 8.75
C ARG A 156 -20.21 -3.97 8.09
N LYS A 157 -20.98 -4.33 7.05
CA LYS A 157 -21.91 -3.42 6.37
C LYS A 157 -23.00 -2.91 7.33
N GLU A 158 -23.58 -3.79 8.15
CA GLU A 158 -24.55 -3.41 9.18
C GLU A 158 -23.96 -2.45 10.22
N LEU A 159 -22.75 -2.73 10.71
CA LEU A 159 -22.06 -1.86 11.67
C LEU A 159 -21.74 -0.49 11.05
N LYS A 160 -21.20 -0.43 9.83
CA LYS A 160 -20.94 0.83 9.10
C LYS A 160 -22.23 1.62 8.85
N ALA A 161 -23.36 0.94 8.61
CA ALA A 161 -24.66 1.57 8.43
C ALA A 161 -25.22 2.18 9.74
N GLN A 162 -24.91 1.57 10.89
CA GLN A 162 -25.34 2.05 12.21
C GLN A 162 -24.43 3.16 12.78
N GLN A 163 -23.27 3.41 12.20
CA GLN A 163 -22.33 4.43 12.69
C GLN A 163 -22.89 5.84 12.55
N THR A 164 -22.74 6.62 13.61
CA THR A 164 -23.04 8.06 13.61
C THR A 164 -22.01 8.83 12.78
N PRO A 165 -22.33 10.04 12.27
CA PRO A 165 -21.37 10.86 11.54
C PRO A 165 -20.12 11.18 12.37
N GLU A 166 -20.25 11.36 13.68
CA GLU A 166 -19.11 11.58 14.59
C GLU A 166 -18.18 10.36 14.66
N GLN A 167 -18.74 9.15 14.74
CA GLN A 167 -17.94 7.92 14.75
C GLN A 167 -17.23 7.71 13.40
N LYS A 168 -17.89 8.03 12.29
CA LYS A 168 -17.27 7.99 10.96
C LYS A 168 -16.10 8.98 10.87
N ALA A 169 -16.27 10.19 11.40
CA ALA A 169 -15.19 11.18 11.44
C ALA A 169 -14.01 10.72 12.31
N GLU A 170 -14.27 10.11 13.48
CA GLU A 170 -13.23 9.56 14.35
C GLU A 170 -12.48 8.39 13.69
N GLU A 171 -13.20 7.50 13.00
CA GLU A 171 -12.61 6.40 12.23
C GLU A 171 -11.77 6.93 11.07
N ALA A 172 -12.28 7.90 10.30
CA ALA A 172 -11.54 8.55 9.23
C ALA A 172 -10.26 9.24 9.75
N ALA A 173 -10.33 9.88 10.92
CA ALA A 173 -9.15 10.48 11.57
C ALA A 173 -8.11 9.42 11.98
N LYS A 174 -8.55 8.25 12.50
CA LYS A 174 -7.66 7.12 12.83
C LYS A 174 -7.00 6.54 11.58
N ILE A 175 -7.76 6.37 10.49
CA ILE A 175 -7.23 5.90 9.19
C ILE A 175 -6.22 6.90 8.64
N SER A 176 -6.55 8.19 8.66
CA SER A 176 -5.65 9.27 8.22
C SER A 176 -4.34 9.28 9.03
N ALA A 177 -4.42 9.15 10.35
CA ALA A 177 -3.24 9.07 11.21
C ALA A 177 -2.37 7.84 10.91
N ARG A 178 -3.00 6.68 10.62
CA ARG A 178 -2.27 5.47 10.20
C ARG A 178 -1.58 5.70 8.84
N LYS A 179 -2.28 6.26 7.85
CA LYS A 179 -1.73 6.59 6.53
C LYS A 179 -0.54 7.56 6.66
N ALA A 180 -0.65 8.60 7.49
CA ALA A 180 0.44 9.54 7.75
C ALA A 180 1.69 8.85 8.35
N ARG A 181 1.50 7.91 9.29
CA ARG A 181 2.59 7.10 9.86
C ARG A 181 3.23 6.16 8.85
N LEU A 182 2.45 5.56 7.95
CA LEU A 182 3.01 4.73 6.87
C LEU A 182 3.84 5.56 5.91
N LEU A 183 3.34 6.75 5.55
CA LEU A 183 4.02 7.66 4.65
C LEU A 183 5.26 8.32 5.27
N SER A 184 5.47 8.28 6.59
CA SER A 184 6.71 8.83 7.18
C SER A 184 7.94 8.00 6.85
N ASN A 185 7.78 6.71 6.52
CA ASN A 185 8.87 5.86 6.06
C ASN A 185 9.04 5.99 4.53
N PRO A 186 10.25 6.34 4.02
CA PRO A 186 10.47 6.58 2.59
C PRO A 186 10.24 5.34 1.71
N GLU A 187 10.66 4.15 2.15
CA GLU A 187 10.50 2.90 1.37
C GLU A 187 9.02 2.52 1.25
N LYS A 188 8.28 2.63 2.36
CA LYS A 188 6.83 2.37 2.36
C LYS A 188 6.08 3.39 1.50
N ARG A 189 6.52 4.66 1.54
CA ARG A 189 5.97 5.72 0.70
C ARG A 189 6.17 5.45 -0.79
N GLU A 190 7.35 4.97 -1.19
CA GLU A 190 7.63 4.64 -2.59
C GLU A 190 6.78 3.46 -3.08
N LYS A 191 6.72 2.38 -2.31
CA LYS A 191 5.84 1.23 -2.61
C LYS A 191 4.38 1.66 -2.78
N TYR A 192 3.87 2.52 -1.87
CA TYR A 192 2.52 3.06 -1.97
C TYR A 192 2.30 3.89 -3.25
N ARG A 193 3.28 4.73 -3.62
CA ARG A 193 3.23 5.51 -4.87
C ARG A 193 3.20 4.61 -6.10
N ASP A 194 3.92 3.50 -6.10
CA ASP A 194 3.93 2.56 -7.22
C ASP A 194 2.60 1.84 -7.39
N ILE A 195 2.00 1.39 -6.30
CA ILE A 195 0.67 0.78 -6.30
C ILE A 195 -0.36 1.80 -6.81
N ALA A 196 -0.35 3.02 -6.28
CA ALA A 196 -1.25 4.09 -6.72
C ALA A 196 -1.08 4.42 -8.21
N ARG A 197 0.16 4.49 -8.72
CA ARG A 197 0.44 4.69 -10.15
C ARG A 197 -0.11 3.56 -11.00
N LYS A 198 0.13 2.30 -10.61
CA LYS A 198 -0.39 1.12 -11.31
C LYS A 198 -1.92 1.13 -11.35
N HIS A 199 -2.56 1.41 -10.22
CA HIS A 199 -4.02 1.48 -10.13
C HIS A 199 -4.60 2.60 -11.01
N TYR A 200 -4.01 3.81 -10.95
CA TYR A 200 -4.40 4.93 -11.82
C TYR A 200 -4.31 4.56 -13.30
N LEU A 201 -3.20 3.95 -13.73
CA LEU A 201 -3.02 3.52 -15.12
C LEU A 201 -4.04 2.46 -15.54
N LYS A 202 -4.37 1.51 -14.65
CA LYS A 202 -5.43 0.53 -14.90
C LYS A 202 -6.77 1.23 -15.13
N ARG A 203 -7.19 2.11 -14.22
CA ARG A 203 -8.47 2.84 -14.37
C ARG A 203 -8.54 3.68 -15.65
N VAL A 204 -7.46 4.40 -15.97
CA VAL A 204 -7.43 5.24 -17.18
C VAL A 204 -7.50 4.42 -18.46
N LYS A 205 -6.98 3.18 -18.47
CA LYS A 205 -7.06 2.30 -19.64
C LYS A 205 -8.47 1.80 -19.93
N VAL A 206 -9.31 1.66 -18.91
CA VAL A 206 -10.70 1.18 -19.02
C VAL A 206 -11.72 2.32 -18.89
N GLU A 207 -11.25 3.58 -18.89
CA GLU A 207 -12.09 4.78 -18.76
C GLU A 207 -12.99 4.94 -19.99
N THR A 208 -14.29 5.18 -19.77
CA THR A 208 -15.23 5.48 -20.86
C THR A 208 -14.93 6.85 -21.47
N GLU A 209 -15.34 7.09 -22.72
CA GLU A 209 -15.14 8.41 -23.34
C GLU A 209 -15.92 9.53 -22.61
N GLU A 210 -17.05 9.21 -21.99
CA GLU A 210 -17.80 10.15 -21.15
C GLU A 210 -17.01 10.56 -19.91
N ASP A 211 -16.47 9.58 -19.17
CA ASP A 211 -15.65 9.82 -17.97
C ASP A 211 -14.37 10.58 -18.31
N LYS A 212 -13.71 10.22 -19.41
CA LYS A 212 -12.52 10.91 -19.91
C LYS A 212 -12.79 12.37 -20.25
N ASN A 213 -13.93 12.66 -20.88
CA ASN A 213 -14.36 14.02 -21.17
C ASN A 213 -14.68 14.79 -19.88
N LEU A 214 -15.35 14.17 -18.92
CA LEU A 214 -15.64 14.76 -17.61
C LEU A 214 -14.34 15.09 -16.85
N ARG A 215 -13.39 14.15 -16.80
CA ARG A 215 -12.07 14.35 -16.18
C ARG A 215 -11.30 15.49 -16.83
N ARG A 216 -11.29 15.57 -18.18
CA ARG A 216 -10.66 16.67 -18.92
C ARG A 216 -11.32 18.02 -18.62
N LYS A 217 -12.65 18.09 -18.56
CA LYS A 217 -13.39 19.31 -18.21
C LYS A 217 -13.02 19.78 -16.81
N ARG A 218 -13.07 18.89 -15.80
CA ARG A 218 -12.67 19.21 -14.41
C ARG A 218 -11.22 19.69 -14.34
N ALA A 219 -10.30 19.02 -15.03
CA ALA A 219 -8.89 19.43 -15.06
C ALA A 219 -8.67 20.79 -15.72
N ALA A 220 -9.44 21.13 -16.77
CA ALA A 220 -9.39 22.44 -17.41
C ALA A 220 -9.95 23.54 -16.48
N GLU A 221 -11.06 23.26 -15.80
CA GLU A 221 -11.66 24.16 -14.83
C GLU A 221 -10.73 24.45 -13.64
N PHE A 222 -10.14 23.40 -13.06
CA PHE A 222 -9.15 23.53 -11.99
C PHE A 222 -7.98 24.41 -12.42
N LYS A 223 -7.43 24.19 -13.61
CA LYS A 223 -6.36 25.04 -14.17
C LYS A 223 -6.80 26.49 -14.33
N ARG A 224 -8.03 26.71 -14.83
CA ARG A 224 -8.58 28.06 -15.00
C ARG A 224 -8.71 28.77 -13.65
N ASN A 225 -9.20 28.09 -12.63
CA ASN A 225 -9.35 28.65 -11.29
C ASN A 225 -7.98 28.93 -10.66
N ARG A 226 -7.01 28.00 -10.78
CA ARG A 226 -5.64 28.21 -10.30
C ARG A 226 -4.97 29.44 -10.92
N VAL A 227 -5.18 29.69 -12.22
CA VAL A 227 -4.63 30.87 -12.91
C VAL A 227 -5.34 32.16 -12.48
N LYS A 228 -6.63 32.10 -12.15
CA LYS A 228 -7.37 33.27 -11.65
C LYS A 228 -6.95 33.67 -10.23
N THR A 229 -6.62 32.71 -9.39
CA THR A 229 -6.21 32.93 -7.98
C THR A 229 -4.70 33.05 -7.81
N GLU A 230 -3.95 33.08 -8.91
CA GLU A 230 -2.49 33.14 -8.91
C GLU A 230 -2.01 34.50 -8.40
N THR A 231 -1.05 34.49 -7.46
CA THR A 231 -0.38 35.73 -7.02
C THR A 231 0.50 36.30 -8.14
N PRO A 232 0.84 37.60 -8.13
CA PRO A 232 1.74 38.19 -9.13
C PRO A 232 3.09 37.46 -9.23
N GLU A 233 3.68 37.06 -8.10
CA GLU A 233 4.96 36.34 -8.04
C GLU A 233 4.85 34.94 -8.67
N GLU A 234 3.80 34.19 -8.36
CA GLU A 234 3.54 32.88 -8.98
C GLU A 234 3.31 32.99 -10.48
N ARG A 235 2.61 34.04 -10.91
CA ARG A 235 2.35 34.33 -12.32
C ARG A 235 3.63 34.61 -13.08
N GLU A 236 4.51 35.44 -12.53
CA GLU A 236 5.82 35.71 -13.12
C GLU A 236 6.67 34.43 -13.22
N LEU A 237 6.73 33.64 -12.15
CA LEU A 237 7.44 32.37 -12.14
C LEU A 237 6.89 31.40 -13.19
N ARG A 238 5.55 31.31 -13.33
CA ARG A 238 4.90 30.48 -14.35
C ARG A 238 5.24 30.96 -15.75
N LEU A 239 5.17 32.27 -16.02
CA LEU A 239 5.52 32.84 -17.31
C LEU A 239 6.99 32.62 -17.66
N LEU A 240 7.89 32.75 -16.68
CA LEU A 240 9.33 32.48 -16.85
C LEU A 240 9.57 31.00 -17.20
N LYS A 241 8.93 30.07 -16.48
CA LYS A 241 8.98 28.63 -16.80
C LYS A 241 8.46 28.33 -18.21
N LEU A 242 7.39 29.00 -18.64
CA LEU A 242 6.84 28.85 -19.99
C LEU A 242 7.82 29.36 -21.06
N ARG A 243 8.44 30.53 -20.86
CA ARG A 243 9.45 31.09 -21.76
C ARG A 243 10.68 30.19 -21.87
N LEU A 244 11.22 29.72 -20.75
CA LEU A 244 12.34 28.79 -20.72
C LEU A 244 12.01 27.48 -21.43
N GLY A 245 10.81 26.94 -21.21
CA GLY A 245 10.32 25.76 -21.91
C GLY A 245 10.20 25.97 -23.43
N ALA A 246 9.73 27.15 -23.86
CA ALA A 246 9.66 27.50 -25.27
C ALA A 246 11.05 27.63 -25.91
N GLN A 247 11.99 28.29 -25.23
CA GLN A 247 13.38 28.40 -25.69
C GLN A 247 14.04 27.03 -25.84
N LYS A 248 13.87 26.13 -24.86
CA LYS A 248 14.39 24.75 -24.95
C LYS A 248 13.80 23.98 -26.15
N ARG A 249 12.50 24.11 -26.39
CA ARG A 249 11.86 23.50 -27.57
C ARG A 249 12.41 24.07 -28.88
N TYR A 250 12.59 25.39 -28.95
CA TYR A 250 13.13 26.05 -30.14
C TYR A 250 14.58 25.63 -30.42
N ALA A 251 15.43 25.60 -29.39
CA ALA A 251 16.81 25.13 -29.50
C ALA A 251 16.88 23.67 -29.97
N ARG A 252 16.03 22.80 -29.41
CA ARG A 252 15.94 21.39 -29.84
C ARG A 252 15.54 21.28 -31.31
N LEU A 253 14.49 21.98 -31.74
CA LEU A 253 14.04 21.97 -33.14
C LEU A 253 15.10 22.51 -34.10
N ARG A 254 15.90 23.48 -33.65
CA ARG A 254 17.02 24.01 -34.44
C ARG A 254 18.11 22.94 -34.63
N LEU A 255 18.52 22.27 -33.55
CA LEU A 255 19.49 21.18 -33.62
C LEU A 255 18.98 20.02 -34.49
N GLU A 256 17.71 19.63 -34.34
CA GLU A 256 17.10 18.60 -35.18
C GLU A 256 17.13 18.98 -36.68
N LYS A 257 16.94 20.26 -37.02
CA LYS A 257 17.07 20.74 -38.42
C LYS A 257 18.51 20.76 -38.92
N GLU A 258 19.47 21.14 -38.07
CA GLU A 258 20.89 21.15 -38.42
C GLU A 258 21.39 19.71 -38.68
N LEU A 259 21.02 18.75 -37.82
CA LEU A 259 21.30 17.33 -38.03
C LEU A 259 20.67 16.77 -39.31
N LEU A 260 19.42 17.14 -39.62
CA LEU A 260 18.76 16.71 -40.86
C LEU A 260 19.52 17.18 -42.10
N LYS A 261 19.98 18.43 -42.11
CA LYS A 261 20.80 18.96 -43.22
C LYS A 261 22.12 18.21 -43.37
N GLU A 262 22.82 17.95 -42.28
CA GLU A 262 24.06 17.15 -42.32
C GLU A 262 23.80 15.74 -42.86
N THR A 263 22.68 15.10 -42.49
CA THR A 263 22.31 13.78 -43.03
C THR A 263 21.93 13.83 -44.51
N GLU A 264 21.26 14.89 -44.96
CA GLU A 264 20.93 15.09 -46.39
C GLU A 264 22.21 15.31 -47.21
N GLU A 265 23.15 16.12 -46.73
CA GLU A 265 24.45 16.34 -47.40
C GLU A 265 25.28 15.05 -47.49
N ILE A 266 25.26 14.19 -46.47
CA ILE A 266 25.94 12.88 -46.51
C ILE A 266 25.30 11.94 -47.54
N LEU A 267 23.97 11.91 -47.63
CA LEU A 267 23.26 11.08 -48.59
C LEU A 267 23.48 11.56 -50.05
N GLU A 268 23.49 12.87 -50.29
CA GLU A 268 23.81 13.44 -51.60
C GLU A 268 25.29 13.19 -52.01
N PHE A 269 26.21 13.09 -51.05
CA PHE A 269 27.62 12.77 -51.31
C PHE A 269 27.84 11.29 -51.74
N ASP A 270 27.03 10.35 -51.25
CA ASP A 270 27.14 8.94 -51.65
C ASP A 270 26.44 8.64 -52.99
N GLU A 271 25.41 9.40 -53.37
CA GLU A 271 24.79 9.31 -54.72
C GLU A 271 25.64 9.94 -55.82
N SER A 272 26.57 10.85 -55.46
CA SER A 272 27.46 11.54 -56.40
C SER A 272 28.82 10.85 -56.62
N LYS A 273 29.04 9.65 -56.07
CA LYS A 273 30.09 8.74 -56.56
C LYS A 273 29.54 8.02 -57.80
N PRO A 274 29.90 8.44 -59.03
CA PRO A 274 29.61 7.63 -60.20
C PRO A 274 30.27 6.27 -59.97
N GLY A 275 29.47 5.20 -60.04
CA GLY A 275 30.01 3.86 -60.10
C GLY A 275 31.09 3.81 -61.17
N SER A 276 32.34 3.62 -60.76
CA SER A 276 33.28 2.82 -61.56
C SER A 276 32.72 1.40 -61.49
N SER A 277 31.73 1.01 -62.29
CA SER A 277 31.85 0.82 -63.74
C SER A 277 33.19 0.20 -64.09
N ASN A 278 33.12 -1.13 -64.21
CA ASN A 278 33.82 -1.97 -65.17
C ASN A 278 35.34 -2.14 -64.98
N CYS A 279 35.70 -3.15 -64.19
CA CYS A 279 36.78 -4.08 -64.56
C CYS A 279 36.10 -5.43 -64.85
N SER A 280 35.57 -5.60 -66.07
CA SER A 280 36.23 -6.40 -67.12
C SER A 280 36.38 -7.86 -66.73
N THR A 281 35.30 -8.62 -66.94
CA THR A 281 35.40 -10.02 -67.34
C THR A 281 35.99 -10.07 -68.74
N ASP A 282 37.25 -10.45 -68.88
CA ASP A 282 37.81 -10.95 -70.14
C ASP A 282 38.86 -12.04 -69.83
N VAL A 283 38.50 -13.25 -70.29
CA VAL A 283 39.27 -14.41 -70.80
C VAL A 283 40.49 -14.90 -70.01
#